data_AF-A0AAN0K1X7-F1
#
_entry.id   AF-A0AAN0K1X7-F1
#
_cell.length_a   1.000
_cell.length_b   1.000
_cell.length_c   1.000
_cell.angle_alpha   90.00
_cell.angle_beta   90.00
_cell.angle_gamma   90.00
#
_symmetry.space_group_name_H-M   'P 1'
#
loop_
_entity.id
_entity.type
_entity.pdbx_description
1 polymer ?
#
loop_
_entity_poly.entity_id
_entity_poly.type
_entity_poly.pdbx_seq_one_letter_code
_entity_poly.pdbx_strand_id
1 'polypeptide(L)'
;MHHEILLTLSGCPGDVFMTSRETGHYEIIPDIPYIHPSEVSLINGLVSLGSYYKFLIDFVSKQTSAIVNLATPPDSEENQLGLYLRALGFGINNVLEPYRMRLVEVEQECIADPHLPLSHIKHRFEQVHNT
;
A
#
# COMPACT_ATOMS: atom_id res chain seq x y z
N MET A 1 -16.43 1.14 -6.25
CA MET A 1 -15.62 1.88 -5.27
C MET A 1 -14.88 0.98 -4.29
N HIS A 2 -15.51 0.00 -3.64
CA HIS A 2 -14.79 -0.91 -2.72
C HIS A 2 -13.59 -1.63 -3.36
N HIS A 3 -13.78 -2.21 -4.55
CA HIS A 3 -12.69 -2.88 -5.26
C HIS A 3 -11.54 -1.92 -5.66
N GLU A 4 -11.86 -0.70 -6.08
CA GLU A 4 -10.85 0.33 -6.40
C GLU A 4 -10.05 0.73 -5.16
N ILE A 5 -10.71 0.84 -4.00
CA ILE A 5 -10.05 1.14 -2.72
C ILE A 5 -9.13 -0.01 -2.30
N LEU A 6 -9.59 -1.26 -2.39
CA LEU A 6 -8.77 -2.44 -2.09
C LEU A 6 -7.56 -2.54 -3.02
N LEU A 7 -7.75 -2.27 -4.31
CA LEU A 7 -6.67 -2.22 -5.28
C LEU A 7 -5.63 -1.15 -4.91
N THR A 8 -6.10 0.03 -4.50
CA THR A 8 -5.21 1.12 -4.06
C THR A 8 -4.48 0.79 -2.76
N LEU A 9 -5.13 0.12 -1.82
CA LEU A 9 -4.52 -0.39 -0.58
C LEU A 9 -3.45 -1.45 -0.84
N SER A 10 -3.56 -2.21 -1.94
CA SER A 10 -2.52 -3.14 -2.38
C SER A 10 -1.33 -2.46 -3.09
N GLY A 11 -1.37 -1.14 -3.28
CA GLY A 11 -0.31 -0.35 -3.90
C GLY A 11 -0.41 -0.20 -5.42
N CYS A 12 -1.58 -0.52 -6.00
CA CYS A 12 -1.88 -0.27 -7.40
C CYS A 12 -2.84 0.93 -7.50
N PRO A 13 -2.41 2.07 -8.07
CA PRO A 13 -3.34 3.18 -8.31
C PRO A 13 -4.43 2.70 -9.27
N GLY A 14 -5.68 2.67 -8.80
CA GLY A 14 -6.84 2.40 -9.65
C GLY A 14 -7.14 3.55 -10.61
N ASP A 15 -8.21 3.43 -11.40
CA ASP A 15 -8.60 4.48 -12.35
C ASP A 15 -9.15 5.74 -11.65
N VAL A 16 -9.59 5.58 -10.40
CA VAL A 16 -10.24 6.64 -9.60
C VAL A 16 -9.23 7.42 -8.73
N PHE A 17 -8.01 6.91 -8.58
CA PHE A 17 -7.01 7.45 -7.66
C PHE A 17 -5.75 7.87 -8.40
N MET A 18 -5.34 9.11 -8.21
CA MET A 18 -4.13 9.65 -8.84
C MET A 18 -3.04 9.88 -7.78
N THR A 19 -1.79 9.60 -8.12
CA THR A 19 -0.67 10.04 -7.28
C THR A 19 -0.55 11.56 -7.35
N SER A 20 -0.75 12.23 -6.23
CA SER A 20 -0.54 13.66 -6.10
C SER A 20 0.93 14.00 -6.34
N ARG A 21 1.17 14.99 -7.20
CA ARG A 21 2.53 15.48 -7.49
C ARG A 21 3.16 16.24 -6.33
N GLU A 22 2.35 16.76 -5.41
CA GLU A 22 2.83 17.59 -4.30
C GLU A 22 3.16 16.76 -3.07
N THR A 23 2.31 15.79 -2.74
CA THR A 23 2.47 14.98 -1.53
C THR A 23 3.09 13.61 -1.80
N GLY A 24 3.08 13.15 -3.06
CA GLY A 24 3.49 11.79 -3.43
C GLY A 24 2.53 10.70 -2.93
N HIS A 25 1.43 11.10 -2.28
CA HIS A 25 0.38 10.20 -1.82
C HIS A 25 -0.70 10.06 -2.90
N TYR A 26 -1.43 8.97 -2.84
CA TYR A 26 -2.61 8.78 -3.65
C TYR A 26 -3.71 9.71 -3.13
N GLU A 27 -4.41 10.35 -4.04
CA GLU A 27 -5.55 11.23 -3.76
C GLU A 27 -6.70 10.84 -4.71
N ILE A 28 -7.93 11.03 -4.22
CA ILE A 28 -9.12 10.86 -5.05
C ILE A 28 -9.16 11.97 -6.12
N ILE A 29 -9.53 11.62 -7.35
CA ILE A 29 -9.76 12.63 -8.39
C ILE A 29 -10.86 13.61 -7.93
N PRO A 30 -10.64 14.93 -7.99
CA PRO A 30 -11.66 15.91 -7.62
C PRO A 30 -12.91 15.78 -8.51
N ASP A 31 -14.09 16.04 -7.94
CA ASP A 31 -15.40 16.02 -8.61
C ASP A 31 -15.98 14.64 -9.00
N ILE A 32 -15.78 13.60 -8.17
CA ILE A 32 -16.58 12.38 -8.32
C ILE A 32 -18.03 12.66 -7.87
N PRO A 33 -19.03 12.52 -8.75
CA PRO A 33 -20.41 12.71 -8.37
C PRO A 33 -20.84 11.63 -7.37
N TYR A 34 -21.74 11.97 -6.45
CA TYR A 34 -22.35 11.07 -5.46
C TYR A 34 -21.48 10.63 -4.27
N ILE A 35 -20.37 11.31 -3.96
CA ILE A 35 -19.59 11.06 -2.73
C ILE A 35 -19.74 12.22 -1.75
N HIS A 36 -20.04 11.91 -0.49
CA HIS A 36 -20.13 12.92 0.56
C HIS A 36 -18.72 13.40 0.98
N PRO A 37 -18.48 14.69 1.30
CA PRO A 37 -17.15 15.18 1.70
C PRO A 37 -16.55 14.43 2.90
N SER A 38 -17.39 13.91 3.80
CA SER A 38 -16.92 13.04 4.90
C SER A 38 -16.36 11.70 4.40
N GLU A 39 -16.97 11.11 3.38
CA GLU A 39 -16.48 9.89 2.75
C GLU A 39 -15.17 10.15 2.01
N VAL A 40 -15.03 11.28 1.33
CA VAL A 40 -13.76 11.72 0.71
C VAL A 40 -12.63 11.73 1.73
N SER A 41 -12.85 12.29 2.92
CA SER A 41 -11.83 12.32 3.98
C SER A 41 -11.46 10.92 4.48
N LEU A 42 -12.44 10.01 4.63
CA LEU A 42 -12.20 8.62 5.02
C LEU A 42 -11.38 7.88 3.96
N ILE A 43 -11.74 8.07 2.69
CA ILE A 43 -11.06 7.45 1.56
C ILE A 43 -9.63 7.98 1.45
N ASN A 44 -9.39 9.29 1.53
CA ASN A 44 -8.04 9.85 1.49
C ASN A 44 -7.15 9.28 2.62
N GLY A 45 -7.72 9.06 3.82
CA GLY A 45 -7.03 8.38 4.91
C GLY A 45 -6.60 6.96 4.54
N LEU A 46 -7.51 6.15 4.00
CA LEU A 46 -7.23 4.78 3.55
C LEU A 46 -6.22 4.75 2.38
N VAL A 47 -6.40 5.65 1.42
CA VAL A 47 -5.62 5.71 0.20
C VAL A 47 -4.17 6.12 0.49
N SER A 48 -3.96 7.02 1.47
CA SER A 48 -2.61 7.36 1.95
C SER A 48 -1.89 6.15 2.58
N LEU A 49 -2.62 5.26 3.26
CA LEU A 49 -2.07 4.00 3.79
C LEU A 49 -1.56 3.10 2.65
N GLY A 50 -2.32 3.01 1.55
CA GLY A 50 -1.90 2.32 0.33
C GLY A 50 -0.62 2.90 -0.28
N SER A 51 -0.43 4.23 -0.23
CA SER A 51 0.81 4.88 -0.68
C SER A 51 2.01 4.52 0.19
N TYR A 52 1.84 4.49 1.51
CA TYR A 52 2.91 4.05 2.42
C TYR A 52 3.27 2.59 2.18
N TYR A 53 2.26 1.72 2.00
CA TYR A 53 2.50 0.32 1.66
C TYR A 53 3.29 0.19 0.35
N LYS A 54 2.88 0.90 -0.71
CA LYS A 54 3.58 0.91 -1.99
C LYS A 54 5.03 1.38 -1.85
N PHE A 55 5.26 2.47 -1.12
CA PHE A 55 6.59 3.00 -0.85
C PHE A 55 7.49 1.95 -0.17
N LEU A 56 6.96 1.24 0.84
CA LEU A 56 7.71 0.20 1.54
C LEU A 56 8.01 -1.01 0.64
N ILE A 57 7.05 -1.44 -0.19
CA ILE A 57 7.27 -2.54 -1.14
C ILE A 57 8.30 -2.16 -2.22
N ASP A 58 8.24 -0.93 -2.73
CA ASP A 58 9.21 -0.42 -3.69
C ASP A 58 10.62 -0.34 -3.05
N PHE A 59 10.71 -0.01 -1.76
CA PHE A 59 11.96 -0.10 -1.00
C PHE A 59 12.46 -1.55 -0.86
N VAL A 60 11.60 -2.48 -0.44
CA VAL A 60 11.99 -3.90 -0.29
C VAL A 60 12.44 -4.51 -1.61
N SER A 61 11.76 -4.20 -2.72
CA SER A 61 12.08 -4.70 -4.05
C SER A 61 13.41 -4.18 -4.58
N LYS A 62 13.75 -2.90 -4.35
CA LYS A 62 15.07 -2.33 -4.69
C LYS A 62 16.20 -3.06 -3.96
N GLN A 63 15.98 -3.38 -2.68
CA GLN A 63 16.97 -4.03 -1.83
C GLN A 63 17.15 -5.52 -2.17
N THR A 64 16.10 -6.17 -2.67
CA THR A 64 16.12 -7.57 -3.10
C THR A 64 16.67 -7.73 -4.52
N SER A 65 16.36 -6.81 -5.43
CA SER A 65 16.85 -6.84 -6.82
C SER A 65 18.37 -6.72 -6.92
N ALA A 66 19.00 -6.04 -5.95
CA ALA A 66 20.45 -5.98 -5.82
C ALA A 66 21.12 -7.33 -5.50
N ILE A 67 20.36 -8.37 -5.12
CA ILE A 67 20.87 -9.72 -4.88
C ILE A 67 21.09 -10.48 -6.20
N VAL A 68 20.24 -10.25 -7.21
CA VAL A 68 20.31 -10.95 -8.51
C VAL A 68 21.47 -10.43 -9.36
N ASN A 69 21.88 -9.17 -9.16
CA ASN A 69 23.01 -8.54 -9.84
C ASN A 69 24.39 -8.94 -9.28
N LEU A 70 24.48 -10.02 -8.48
CA LEU A 70 25.79 -10.59 -8.09
C LEU A 70 26.55 -11.24 -9.26
N ALA A 71 25.92 -11.37 -10.44
CA ALA A 71 26.53 -11.91 -11.66
C ALA A 71 27.20 -10.84 -12.56
N THR A 72 27.10 -9.55 -12.20
CA THR A 72 27.73 -8.43 -12.94
C THR A 72 29.01 -7.96 -12.23
N PRO A 73 30.01 -7.43 -12.97
CA PRO A 73 31.35 -7.17 -12.45
C PRO A 73 31.34 -6.16 -11.27
N PRO A 74 32.34 -6.22 -10.38
CA PRO A 74 32.32 -5.62 -9.03
C PRO A 74 32.38 -4.08 -8.97
N ASP A 75 32.31 -3.36 -10.10
CA ASP A 75 32.59 -1.92 -10.19
C ASP A 75 31.35 -1.01 -10.29
N SER A 76 30.16 -1.50 -9.92
CA SER A 76 28.94 -0.67 -9.88
C SER A 76 28.53 -0.40 -8.43
N GLU A 77 28.44 0.87 -8.05
CA GLU A 77 28.05 1.35 -6.71
C GLU A 77 26.73 0.74 -6.19
N GLU A 78 25.89 0.23 -7.09
CA GLU A 78 24.64 -0.48 -6.79
C GLU A 78 24.82 -1.82 -6.07
N ASN A 79 26.00 -2.47 -6.18
CA ASN A 79 26.25 -3.78 -5.56
C ASN A 79 26.64 -3.68 -4.07
N GLN A 80 26.81 -2.45 -3.55
CA GLN A 80 27.18 -2.18 -2.15
C GLN A 80 26.00 -1.89 -1.22
N LEU A 81 24.78 -2.35 -1.54
CA LEU A 81 23.71 -2.32 -0.54
C LEU A 81 24.10 -3.21 0.65
N GLY A 82 24.51 -2.56 1.75
CA GLY A 82 25.08 -3.19 2.93
C GLY A 82 24.14 -4.24 3.54
N LEU A 83 24.73 -5.29 4.11
CA LEU A 83 24.00 -6.43 4.69
C LEU A 83 22.87 -6.00 5.66
N TYR A 84 23.09 -4.91 6.40
CA TYR A 84 22.10 -4.31 7.32
C TYR A 84 20.87 -3.76 6.60
N LEU A 85 21.03 -3.08 5.46
CA LEU A 85 19.89 -2.58 4.67
C LEU A 85 19.07 -3.75 4.10
N ARG A 86 19.72 -4.86 3.77
CA ARG A 86 19.04 -6.08 3.32
C ARG A 86 18.25 -6.74 4.45
N ALA A 87 18.87 -6.89 5.62
CA ALA A 87 18.19 -7.40 6.81
C ALA A 87 17.00 -6.50 7.21
N LEU A 88 17.14 -5.18 7.08
CA LEU A 88 16.05 -4.22 7.29
C LEU A 88 14.90 -4.43 6.29
N GLY A 89 15.20 -4.57 4.99
CA GLY A 89 14.19 -4.86 3.97
C GLY A 89 13.41 -6.15 4.25
N PHE A 90 14.10 -7.21 4.68
CA PHE A 90 13.45 -8.45 5.10
C PHE A 90 12.58 -8.27 6.35
N GLY A 91 13.08 -7.51 7.34
CA GLY A 91 12.31 -7.16 8.54
C GLY A 91 11.03 -6.39 8.20
N ILE A 92 11.13 -5.39 7.33
CA ILE A 92 9.97 -4.62 6.84
C ILE A 92 8.97 -5.56 6.13
N ASN A 93 9.45 -6.44 5.26
CA ASN A 93 8.56 -7.39 4.56
C ASN A 93 7.79 -8.29 5.55
N ASN A 94 8.42 -8.73 6.63
CA ASN A 94 7.74 -9.53 7.67
C ASN A 94 6.73 -8.72 8.48
N VAL A 95 7.04 -7.46 8.79
CA VAL A 95 6.12 -6.55 9.50
C VAL A 95 4.89 -6.20 8.64
N LEU A 96 5.02 -6.25 7.32
CA LEU A 96 3.90 -6.03 6.39
C LEU A 96 2.99 -7.25 6.21
N GLU A 97 3.40 -8.44 6.65
CA GLU A 97 2.63 -9.67 6.46
C GLU A 97 1.23 -9.63 7.14
N PRO A 98 1.09 -9.15 8.39
CA PRO A 98 -0.22 -8.97 9.02
C PRO A 98 -1.14 -8.01 8.26
N TYR A 99 -0.57 -6.96 7.65
CA TYR A 99 -1.33 -6.03 6.82
C TYR A 99 -1.88 -6.73 5.57
N ARG A 100 -1.06 -7.56 4.90
CA ARG A 100 -1.48 -8.35 3.74
C ARG A 100 -2.56 -9.36 4.09
N MET A 101 -2.41 -10.09 5.19
CA MET A 101 -3.45 -11.02 5.64
C MET A 101 -4.77 -10.31 5.88
N ARG A 102 -4.74 -9.14 6.52
CA ARG A 102 -5.95 -8.36 6.76
C ARG A 102 -6.57 -7.83 5.46
N LEU A 103 -5.77 -7.45 4.49
CA LEU A 103 -6.26 -7.04 3.17
C LEU A 103 -7.04 -8.18 2.50
N VAL A 104 -6.53 -9.41 2.58
CA VAL A 104 -7.22 -10.62 2.07
C VAL A 104 -8.52 -10.90 2.84
N GLU A 105 -8.52 -10.75 4.17
CA GLU A 105 -9.73 -10.92 4.98
C GLU A 105 -10.83 -9.91 4.58
N VAL A 106 -10.46 -8.63 4.44
CA VAL A 106 -11.41 -7.58 4.05
C VAL A 106 -11.90 -7.79 2.62
N GLU A 107 -11.04 -8.27 1.71
CA GLU A 107 -11.45 -8.63 0.36
C GLU A 107 -12.51 -9.76 0.38
N GLN A 108 -12.29 -10.80 1.19
CA GLN A 108 -13.27 -11.88 1.36
C GLN A 108 -14.60 -11.37 1.94
N GLU A 109 -14.55 -10.46 2.92
CA GLU A 109 -15.74 -9.81 3.47
C GLU A 109 -16.50 -9.00 2.42
N CYS A 110 -15.80 -8.24 1.57
CA CYS A 110 -16.41 -7.49 0.47
C CYS A 110 -17.02 -8.40 -0.61
N ILE A 111 -16.44 -9.58 -0.85
CA ILE A 111 -17.02 -10.58 -1.77
C ILE A 111 -18.29 -11.21 -1.15
N ALA A 112 -18.28 -11.47 0.16
CA ALA A 112 -19.41 -12.04 0.87
C ALA A 112 -20.58 -11.04 1.02
N ASP A 113 -20.28 -9.77 1.27
CA ASP A 113 -21.26 -8.68 1.37
C ASP A 113 -20.87 -7.48 0.49
N PRO A 114 -21.48 -7.35 -0.70
CA PRO A 114 -21.25 -6.22 -1.62
C PRO A 114 -21.66 -4.85 -1.07
N HIS A 115 -22.50 -4.80 -0.03
CA HIS A 115 -23.01 -3.57 0.58
C HIS A 115 -22.26 -3.15 1.85
N LEU A 116 -21.11 -3.77 2.13
CA LEU A 116 -20.29 -3.45 3.29
C LEU A 116 -19.92 -1.95 3.31
N PRO A 117 -20.14 -1.24 4.42
CA PRO A 117 -19.86 0.19 4.48
C PRO A 117 -18.35 0.47 4.61
N LEU A 118 -17.89 1.56 4.01
CA LEU A 118 -16.49 2.00 4.05
C LEU A 118 -15.96 2.22 5.48
N SER A 119 -16.83 2.58 6.42
CA SER A 119 -16.49 2.71 7.84
C SER A 119 -16.00 1.39 8.44
N HIS A 120 -16.54 0.25 7.99
CA HIS A 120 -16.11 -1.07 8.42
C HIS A 120 -14.66 -1.34 7.98
N ILE A 121 -14.36 -1.06 6.70
CA ILE A 121 -13.02 -1.20 6.13
C ILE A 121 -12.02 -0.36 6.94
N LYS A 122 -12.32 0.92 7.18
CA LYS A 122 -11.46 1.78 8.01
C LYS A 122 -11.22 1.22 9.40
N HIS A 123 -12.26 0.74 10.06
CA HIS A 123 -12.13 0.18 11.40
C HIS A 123 -11.21 -1.06 11.44
N ARG A 124 -11.31 -1.95 10.44
CA ARG A 124 -10.44 -3.14 10.35
C ARG A 124 -8.97 -2.74 10.20
N PHE A 125 -8.67 -1.71 9.41
CA PHE A 125 -7.30 -1.21 9.24
C PHE A 125 -6.79 -0.40 10.45
N GLU A 126 -7.65 0.35 11.16
CA GLU A 126 -7.28 1.03 12.41
C GLU A 126 -6.88 0.04 13.51
N GLN A 127 -7.50 -1.13 13.56
CA GLN A 127 -7.09 -2.18 14.50
C GLN A 127 -5.66 -2.69 14.28
N VAL A 128 -5.05 -2.49 13.08
CA VAL A 128 -3.63 -2.87 12.84
C VAL A 128 -2.70 -1.88 13.54
N HIS A 129 -3.12 -0.63 13.69
CA HIS A 129 -2.32 0.44 14.27
C HIS A 129 -2.15 0.31 15.80
N ASN A 130 -3.02 -0.46 16.48
CA ASN A 130 -3.06 -0.60 17.93
C ASN A 130 -2.47 -1.92 18.47
N THR A 131 -1.81 -2.71 17.62
CA THR A 131 -1.10 -3.95 18.01
C THR A 131 0.38 -3.83 17.70
#